data_AF-A0A3L8DDB5-F1
#
_entry.id   AF-A0A3L8DDB5-F1
#
_cell.length_a   1.000
_cell.length_b   1.000
_cell.length_c   1.000
_cell.angle_alpha   90.00
_cell.angle_beta   90.00
_cell.angle_gamma   90.00
#
_symmetry.space_group_name_H-M   'P 1'
#
loop_
_entity.id
_entity.type
_entity.pdbx_description
1 polymer ?
#
loop_
_entity_poly.entity_id
_entity_poly.type
_entity_poly.pdbx_seq_one_letter_code
_entity_poly.pdbx_strand_id
1 'polypeptide(L)'
;MINDFKTNCRNFMITGCKEILKRYDFSNPILPKLKWLNPKEALSSNVSRSSTLQPLMCLLPRIVKAEQMQIIDDQWRKLSFTKFPNNFKELPPDKFWLSVKESKDHSGCNEFDELCNFALNVLLLPHSSAACERVFSKMNSIKTKSRNRLLLSTTKSLLLASQCVSRAGSCGKFDVTEEMLHCMTKNIMYPNKALSKPNTSSSTTNQLDYEDLYEDIVFEEF
;
A
#
# COMPACT_ATOMS: atom_id res chain seq x y z
N MET A 1 42.35 -11.47 -12.32
CA MET A 1 41.50 -10.27 -12.38
C MET A 1 40.10 -10.52 -12.94
N ILE A 2 39.92 -10.96 -14.20
CA ILE A 2 38.57 -11.24 -14.76
C ILE A 2 37.88 -12.45 -14.09
N ASN A 3 38.63 -13.53 -13.83
CA ASN A 3 38.07 -14.70 -13.14
C ASN A 3 37.71 -14.41 -11.69
N ASP A 4 38.48 -13.57 -11.01
CA ASP A 4 38.18 -13.14 -9.63
C ASP A 4 36.92 -12.26 -9.60
N PHE A 5 36.79 -11.34 -10.55
CA PHE A 5 35.57 -10.54 -10.72
C PHE A 5 34.33 -11.42 -10.95
N LYS A 6 34.40 -12.37 -11.89
CA LYS A 6 33.30 -13.33 -12.15
C LYS A 6 32.96 -14.15 -10.90
N THR A 7 33.97 -14.60 -10.16
CA THR A 7 33.80 -15.37 -8.93
C THR A 7 33.12 -14.53 -7.85
N ASN A 8 33.51 -13.27 -7.70
CA ASN A 8 32.91 -12.34 -6.74
C ASN A 8 31.45 -12.03 -7.10
N CYS A 9 31.13 -11.77 -8.38
CA CYS A 9 29.74 -11.60 -8.83
C CYS A 9 28.90 -12.85 -8.54
N ARG A 10 29.44 -14.05 -8.81
CA ARG A 10 28.76 -15.31 -8.49
C ARG A 10 28.52 -15.45 -6.99
N ASN A 11 29.52 -15.18 -6.17
CA ASN A 11 29.41 -15.27 -4.70
C ASN A 11 28.41 -14.24 -4.14
N PHE A 12 28.36 -13.05 -4.72
CA PHE A 12 27.36 -12.03 -4.41
C PHE A 12 25.95 -12.54 -4.73
N MET A 13 25.71 -13.07 -5.92
CA MET A 13 24.41 -13.63 -6.32
C MET A 13 23.99 -14.80 -5.41
N ILE A 14 24.93 -15.72 -5.10
CA ILE A 14 24.68 -16.84 -4.17
C ILE A 14 24.27 -16.32 -2.79
N THR A 15 24.99 -15.32 -2.27
CA THR A 15 24.68 -14.71 -0.97
C THR A 15 23.31 -14.03 -1.00
N GLY A 16 22.99 -13.32 -2.09
CA GLY A 16 21.65 -12.76 -2.32
C GLY A 16 20.55 -13.81 -2.26
N CYS A 17 20.70 -14.93 -2.97
CA CYS A 17 19.74 -16.04 -2.91
C CYS A 17 19.60 -16.63 -1.52
N LYS A 18 20.70 -16.80 -0.77
CA LYS A 18 20.66 -17.32 0.62
C LYS A 18 19.92 -16.37 1.56
N GLU A 19 20.14 -15.07 1.44
CA GLU A 19 19.44 -14.07 2.25
C GLU A 19 17.95 -13.96 1.90
N ILE A 20 17.58 -14.12 0.62
CA ILE A 20 16.18 -14.24 0.20
C ILE A 20 15.56 -15.49 0.82
N LEU A 21 16.22 -16.65 0.73
CA LEU A 21 15.76 -17.91 1.34
C LEU A 21 15.57 -17.79 2.85
N LYS A 22 16.43 -17.04 3.53
CA LYS A 22 16.38 -16.84 4.98
C LYS A 22 15.25 -15.92 5.43
N ARG A 23 14.93 -14.88 4.64
CA ARG A 23 13.96 -13.84 5.02
C ARG A 23 12.55 -14.10 4.50
N TYR A 24 12.43 -14.85 3.40
CA TYR A 24 11.15 -15.15 2.78
C TYR A 24 10.67 -16.52 3.24
N ASP A 25 9.48 -16.57 3.82
CA ASP A 25 8.84 -17.82 4.17
C ASP A 25 8.19 -18.46 2.94
N PHE A 26 8.96 -19.28 2.23
CA PHE A 26 8.48 -20.05 1.08
C PHE A 26 7.45 -21.12 1.46
N SER A 27 7.29 -21.42 2.75
CA SER A 27 6.27 -22.37 3.24
C SER A 27 4.92 -21.69 3.50
N ASN A 28 4.85 -20.36 3.39
CA ASN A 28 3.64 -19.62 3.67
C ASN A 28 2.50 -20.05 2.71
N PRO A 29 1.39 -20.59 3.23
CA PRO A 29 0.32 -21.16 2.41
C PRO A 29 -0.52 -20.11 1.66
N ILE A 30 -0.38 -18.82 1.98
CA ILE A 30 -1.12 -17.70 1.38
C ILE A 30 -0.53 -17.35 0.01
N LEU A 31 0.80 -17.24 -0.10
CA LEU A 31 1.48 -16.73 -1.29
C LEU A 31 1.19 -17.54 -2.57
N PRO A 32 1.16 -18.88 -2.54
CA PRO A 32 0.75 -19.67 -3.70
C PRO A 32 -0.71 -19.45 -4.11
N LYS A 33 -1.59 -19.17 -3.13
CA LYS A 33 -3.04 -18.98 -3.35
C LYS A 33 -3.37 -17.57 -3.83
N LEU A 34 -2.55 -16.58 -3.52
CA LEU A 34 -2.70 -15.22 -4.07
C LEU A 34 -2.63 -15.19 -5.60
N LYS A 35 -1.90 -16.15 -6.20
CA LYS A 35 -1.85 -16.28 -7.66
C LYS A 35 -3.23 -16.45 -8.28
N TRP A 36 -4.21 -16.99 -7.55
CA TRP A 36 -5.59 -17.12 -8.03
C TRP A 36 -6.23 -15.77 -8.33
N LEU A 37 -5.83 -14.71 -7.64
CA LEU A 37 -6.35 -13.35 -7.84
C LEU A 37 -5.70 -12.64 -9.03
N ASN A 38 -4.71 -13.24 -9.69
CA ASN A 38 -4.17 -12.66 -10.93
C ASN A 38 -5.22 -12.76 -12.05
N PRO A 39 -5.38 -11.70 -12.88
CA PRO A 39 -6.42 -11.69 -13.92
C PRO A 39 -6.32 -12.85 -14.90
N LYS A 40 -5.09 -13.27 -15.22
CA LYS A 40 -4.84 -14.44 -16.10
C LYS A 40 -5.37 -15.74 -15.51
N GLU A 41 -5.20 -15.96 -14.21
CA GLU A 41 -5.68 -17.16 -13.52
C GLU A 41 -7.18 -17.06 -13.22
N ALA A 42 -7.65 -15.91 -12.71
CA ALA A 42 -9.03 -15.64 -12.37
C ALA A 42 -9.99 -15.77 -13.58
N LEU A 43 -9.54 -15.34 -14.76
CA LEU A 43 -10.28 -15.46 -16.01
C LEU A 43 -9.88 -16.68 -16.85
N SER A 44 -9.05 -17.58 -16.32
CA SER A 44 -8.72 -18.82 -17.02
C SER A 44 -9.88 -19.81 -16.92
N SER A 45 -10.09 -20.55 -18.00
CA SER A 45 -10.99 -21.70 -18.06
C SER A 45 -10.25 -23.03 -17.80
N ASN A 46 -8.98 -22.95 -17.40
CA ASN A 46 -8.09 -24.10 -17.24
C ASN A 46 -8.23 -24.74 -15.85
N VAL A 47 -7.77 -25.99 -15.74
CA VAL A 47 -7.66 -26.76 -14.49
C VAL A 47 -6.77 -26.08 -13.44
N SER A 48 -5.92 -25.11 -13.82
CA SER A 48 -5.06 -24.36 -12.89
C SER A 48 -5.85 -23.43 -11.96
N ARG A 49 -7.05 -23.02 -12.35
CA ARG A 49 -7.90 -22.17 -11.54
C ARG A 49 -8.53 -22.97 -10.41
N SER A 50 -8.41 -22.45 -9.19
CA SER A 50 -9.14 -23.02 -8.06
C SER A 50 -10.65 -22.87 -8.26
N SER A 51 -11.41 -23.95 -8.08
CA SER A 51 -12.87 -23.94 -8.14
C SER A 51 -13.51 -23.19 -6.97
N THR A 52 -12.74 -22.93 -5.91
CA THR A 52 -13.18 -22.24 -4.69
C THR A 52 -12.07 -21.34 -4.13
N LEU A 53 -12.45 -20.22 -3.51
CA LEU A 53 -11.55 -19.36 -2.75
C LEU A 53 -11.51 -19.70 -1.26
N GLN A 54 -12.28 -20.68 -0.79
CA GLN A 54 -12.38 -21.04 0.62
C GLN A 54 -11.03 -21.32 1.30
N PRO A 55 -10.07 -22.02 0.67
CA PRO A 55 -8.74 -22.23 1.27
C PRO A 55 -7.94 -20.94 1.46
N LEU A 56 -8.19 -19.89 0.67
CA LEU A 56 -7.56 -18.59 0.82
C LEU A 56 -8.28 -17.77 1.89
N MET A 57 -9.62 -17.75 1.87
CA MET A 57 -10.43 -17.02 2.85
C MET A 57 -10.21 -17.52 4.28
N CYS A 58 -10.05 -18.83 4.48
CA CYS A 58 -9.76 -19.42 5.79
C CYS A 58 -8.39 -19.04 6.36
N LEU A 59 -7.42 -18.68 5.51
CA LEU A 59 -6.13 -18.18 5.94
C LEU A 59 -6.18 -16.69 6.32
N LEU A 60 -7.27 -15.99 5.99
CA LEU A 60 -7.42 -14.54 6.13
C LEU A 60 -8.68 -14.17 6.94
N PRO A 61 -8.84 -14.69 8.18
CA PRO A 61 -10.05 -14.50 8.99
C PRO A 61 -10.29 -13.04 9.42
N ARG A 62 -9.27 -12.18 9.32
CA ARG A 62 -9.40 -10.73 9.60
C ARG A 62 -9.99 -9.96 8.42
N ILE A 63 -9.91 -10.51 7.21
CA ILE A 63 -10.40 -9.85 5.99
C ILE A 63 -11.84 -10.29 5.69
N VAL A 64 -12.16 -11.57 5.90
CA VAL A 64 -13.47 -12.15 5.56
C VAL A 64 -14.12 -12.76 6.78
N LYS A 65 -15.36 -12.33 7.06
CA LYS A 65 -16.22 -12.96 8.07
C LYS A 65 -16.85 -14.24 7.49
N ALA A 66 -17.14 -15.21 8.36
CA ALA A 66 -17.72 -16.51 7.93
C ALA A 66 -19.01 -16.35 7.10
N GLU A 67 -19.86 -15.37 7.43
CA GLU A 67 -21.11 -15.06 6.74
C GLU A 67 -20.91 -14.63 5.27
N GLN A 68 -19.76 -14.03 4.96
CA GLN A 68 -19.45 -13.51 3.62
C GLN A 68 -18.76 -14.56 2.73
N MET A 69 -18.20 -15.63 3.32
CA MET A 69 -17.43 -16.62 2.58
C MET A 69 -18.25 -17.28 1.47
N GLN A 70 -19.50 -17.64 1.76
CA GLN A 70 -20.36 -18.28 0.77
C GLN A 70 -20.66 -17.34 -0.41
N ILE A 71 -20.99 -16.08 -0.13
CA ILE A 71 -21.28 -15.06 -1.15
C ILE A 71 -20.06 -14.85 -2.06
N ILE A 72 -18.88 -14.67 -1.48
CA ILE A 72 -17.63 -14.47 -2.23
C ILE A 72 -17.33 -15.68 -3.12
N ASP A 73 -17.53 -16.90 -2.60
CA ASP A 73 -17.24 -18.13 -3.33
C ASP A 73 -18.23 -18.36 -4.49
N ASP A 74 -19.50 -17.99 -4.31
CA ASP A 74 -20.51 -18.05 -5.37
C ASP A 74 -20.25 -17.02 -6.47
N GLN A 75 -19.86 -15.80 -6.10
CA GLN A 75 -19.42 -14.78 -7.06
C GLN A 75 -18.17 -15.23 -7.82
N TRP A 76 -17.22 -15.88 -7.13
CA TRP A 76 -16.04 -16.45 -7.76
C TRP A 76 -16.42 -17.49 -8.82
N ARG A 77 -17.31 -18.44 -8.51
CA ARG A 77 -17.80 -19.41 -9.50
C ARG A 77 -18.46 -18.72 -10.68
N LYS A 78 -19.32 -17.73 -10.43
CA LYS A 78 -20.01 -16.95 -11.46
C LYS A 78 -19.04 -16.23 -12.39
N LEU A 79 -17.95 -15.67 -11.86
CA LEU A 79 -16.90 -14.98 -12.63
C LEU A 79 -16.35 -15.85 -13.78
N SER A 80 -16.30 -17.18 -13.59
CA SER A 80 -15.82 -18.13 -14.63
C SER A 80 -16.70 -18.19 -15.88
N PHE A 81 -17.99 -17.90 -15.73
CA PHE A 81 -18.97 -17.97 -16.80
C PHE A 81 -19.21 -16.59 -17.45
N THR A 82 -18.73 -15.52 -16.81
CA THR A 82 -18.87 -14.15 -17.32
C THR A 82 -17.79 -13.83 -18.34
N LYS A 83 -18.20 -13.27 -19.48
CA LYS A 83 -17.28 -12.82 -20.53
C LYS A 83 -16.81 -11.41 -20.24
N PHE A 84 -15.52 -11.28 -19.96
CA PHE A 84 -14.85 -9.98 -19.84
C PHE A 84 -14.11 -9.62 -21.14
N PRO A 85 -13.90 -8.32 -21.40
CA PRO A 85 -13.06 -7.87 -22.51
C PRO A 85 -11.65 -8.47 -22.45
N ASN A 86 -11.07 -8.81 -23.59
CA ASN A 86 -9.78 -9.50 -23.65
C ASN A 86 -8.63 -8.74 -22.99
N ASN A 87 -8.69 -7.39 -22.97
CA ASN A 87 -7.69 -6.55 -22.32
C ASN A 87 -7.63 -6.73 -20.79
N PHE A 88 -8.69 -7.26 -20.16
CA PHE A 88 -8.72 -7.46 -18.70
C PHE A 88 -7.65 -8.44 -18.21
N LYS A 89 -7.27 -9.43 -19.04
CA LYS A 89 -6.25 -10.43 -18.68
C LYS A 89 -4.84 -9.85 -18.57
N GLU A 90 -4.59 -8.71 -19.22
CA GLU A 90 -3.29 -8.04 -19.22
C GLU A 90 -3.23 -6.86 -18.23
N LEU A 91 -4.34 -6.58 -17.53
CA LEU A 91 -4.34 -5.55 -16.50
C LEU A 91 -3.53 -6.00 -15.28
N PRO A 92 -2.89 -5.06 -14.56
CA PRO A 92 -2.45 -5.28 -13.19
C PRO A 92 -3.60 -5.77 -12.30
N PRO A 93 -3.35 -6.67 -11.31
CA PRO A 93 -4.41 -7.25 -10.49
C PRO A 93 -5.32 -6.21 -9.80
N ASP A 94 -4.74 -5.17 -9.21
CA ASP A 94 -5.44 -4.04 -8.59
C ASP A 94 -6.40 -3.35 -9.57
N LYS A 95 -5.91 -3.01 -10.77
CA LYS A 95 -6.71 -2.35 -11.82
C LYS A 95 -7.80 -3.26 -12.38
N PHE A 96 -7.51 -4.55 -12.49
CA PHE A 96 -8.49 -5.55 -12.91
C PHE A 96 -9.65 -5.62 -11.91
N TRP A 97 -9.38 -5.84 -10.63
CA TRP A 97 -10.43 -5.95 -9.62
C TRP A 97 -11.20 -4.64 -9.45
N LEU A 98 -10.55 -3.50 -9.61
CA LEU A 98 -11.23 -2.20 -9.66
C LEU A 98 -12.16 -2.10 -10.88
N SER A 99 -11.69 -2.50 -12.07
CA SER A 99 -12.51 -2.47 -13.30
C SER A 99 -13.72 -3.41 -13.21
N VAL A 100 -13.55 -4.59 -12.61
CA VAL A 100 -14.65 -5.51 -12.33
C VAL A 100 -15.60 -4.89 -11.31
N LYS A 101 -15.09 -4.19 -10.29
CA LYS A 101 -15.89 -3.48 -9.28
C LYS A 101 -16.72 -2.33 -9.88
N GLU A 102 -16.20 -1.65 -10.89
CA GLU A 102 -16.89 -0.55 -11.57
C GLU A 102 -17.90 -1.03 -12.63
N SER A 103 -17.81 -2.31 -13.05
CA SER A 103 -18.73 -2.91 -14.00
C SER A 103 -20.09 -3.16 -13.35
N LYS A 104 -21.03 -2.24 -13.58
CA LYS A 104 -22.40 -2.31 -13.07
C LYS A 104 -23.36 -2.88 -14.11
N ASP A 105 -24.37 -3.60 -13.64
CA ASP A 105 -25.48 -4.05 -14.46
C ASP A 105 -26.46 -2.90 -14.78
N HIS A 106 -27.53 -3.22 -15.52
CA HIS A 106 -28.59 -2.27 -15.88
C HIS A 106 -29.37 -1.74 -14.66
N SER A 107 -29.26 -2.39 -13.51
CA SER A 107 -29.84 -1.98 -12.24
C SER A 107 -28.88 -1.10 -11.42
N GLY A 108 -27.66 -0.86 -11.91
CA GLY A 108 -26.63 -0.09 -11.20
C GLY A 108 -25.93 -0.86 -10.09
N CYS A 109 -26.20 -2.17 -9.96
CA CYS A 109 -25.60 -3.07 -8.99
C CYS A 109 -24.41 -3.81 -9.61
N ASN A 110 -23.44 -4.19 -8.78
CA ASN A 110 -22.35 -5.05 -9.21
C ASN A 110 -22.56 -6.46 -8.65
N GLU A 111 -22.60 -7.45 -9.54
CA GLU A 111 -22.76 -8.85 -9.21
C GLU A 111 -21.54 -9.49 -8.52
N PHE A 112 -20.41 -8.77 -8.45
CA PHE A 112 -19.14 -9.22 -7.91
C PHE A 112 -18.60 -8.32 -6.78
N ASP A 113 -19.43 -7.51 -6.14
CA ASP A 113 -18.95 -6.47 -5.20
C ASP A 113 -18.14 -7.05 -4.03
N GLU A 114 -18.68 -8.07 -3.35
CA GLU A 114 -18.03 -8.74 -2.22
C GLU A 114 -16.72 -9.43 -2.62
N LEU A 115 -16.70 -10.07 -3.80
CA LEU A 115 -15.50 -10.69 -4.36
C LEU A 115 -14.43 -9.63 -4.68
N CYS A 116 -14.80 -8.52 -5.30
CA CYS A 116 -13.88 -7.43 -5.62
C CYS A 116 -13.34 -6.78 -4.34
N ASN A 117 -14.20 -6.52 -3.35
CA ASN A 117 -13.78 -6.01 -2.05
C ASN A 117 -12.81 -6.96 -1.36
N PHE A 118 -13.10 -8.26 -1.38
CA PHE A 118 -12.20 -9.28 -0.86
C PHE A 118 -10.85 -9.23 -1.60
N ALA A 119 -10.85 -9.32 -2.92
CA ALA A 119 -9.62 -9.35 -3.71
C ALA A 119 -8.75 -8.10 -3.48
N LEU A 120 -9.36 -6.90 -3.48
CA LEU A 120 -8.65 -5.65 -3.20
C LEU A 120 -8.08 -5.62 -1.79
N ASN A 121 -8.84 -6.04 -0.77
CA ASN A 121 -8.35 -6.10 0.61
C ASN A 121 -7.20 -7.10 0.78
N VAL A 122 -7.23 -8.22 0.05
CA VAL A 122 -6.15 -9.21 0.05
C VAL A 122 -4.90 -8.65 -0.64
N LEU A 123 -5.06 -7.88 -1.74
CA LEU A 123 -3.95 -7.23 -2.44
C LEU A 123 -3.31 -6.08 -1.64
N LEU A 124 -4.00 -5.53 -0.64
CA LEU A 124 -3.43 -4.56 0.29
C LEU A 124 -2.51 -5.18 1.35
N LEU A 125 -2.44 -6.52 1.45
CA LEU A 125 -1.58 -7.16 2.43
C LEU A 125 -0.11 -6.87 2.10
N PRO A 126 0.66 -6.29 3.03
CA PRO A 126 2.06 -6.02 2.78
C PRO A 126 2.81 -7.35 2.62
N HIS A 127 3.21 -7.67 1.40
CA HIS A 127 3.90 -8.92 1.08
C HIS A 127 5.41 -8.85 1.36
N SER A 128 5.95 -7.68 1.70
CA SER A 128 7.37 -7.47 1.97
C SER A 128 7.64 -6.33 2.95
N SER A 129 8.64 -6.51 3.82
CA SER A 129 9.17 -5.43 4.68
C SER A 129 9.95 -4.38 3.89
N ALA A 130 10.31 -4.64 2.64
CA ALA A 130 11.16 -3.76 1.84
C ALA A 130 10.57 -2.36 1.65
N ALA A 131 9.25 -2.25 1.49
CA ALA A 131 8.58 -0.94 1.41
C ALA A 131 8.78 -0.14 2.71
N CYS A 132 8.60 -0.78 3.87
CA CYS A 132 8.86 -0.16 5.17
C CYS A 132 10.34 0.20 5.36
N GLU A 133 11.26 -0.69 4.96
CA GLU A 133 12.71 -0.44 5.04
C GLU A 133 13.15 0.75 4.19
N ARG A 134 12.56 0.94 3.00
CA ARG A 134 12.80 2.15 2.18
C ARG A 134 12.35 3.42 2.92
N VAL A 135 11.20 3.39 3.58
CA VAL A 135 10.72 4.53 4.39
C VAL A 135 11.64 4.76 5.60
N PHE A 136 12.10 3.70 6.26
CA PHE A 136 13.06 3.80 7.36
C PHE A 136 14.41 4.38 6.91
N SER A 137 14.87 4.01 5.71
CA SER A 137 16.07 4.60 5.12
C SER A 137 15.91 6.11 4.90
N LYS A 138 14.78 6.55 4.31
CA LYS A 138 14.47 7.99 4.20
C LYS A 138 14.40 8.68 5.56
N MET A 139 13.79 8.04 6.55
CA MET A 139 13.72 8.55 7.92
C MET A 139 15.11 8.70 8.54
N ASN A 140 16.03 7.76 8.29
CA ASN A 140 17.42 7.86 8.71
C ASN A 140 18.18 8.99 7.98
N SER A 141 17.87 9.25 6.70
CA SER A 141 18.42 10.43 6.00
C SER A 141 17.90 11.75 6.55
N ILE A 142 16.64 11.80 7.00
CA ILE A 142 16.06 12.96 7.69
C ILE A 142 16.73 13.17 9.05
N LYS A 143 16.92 12.08 9.81
CA LYS A 143 17.61 12.05 11.10
C LYS A 143 19.12 11.92 10.89
N THR A 144 19.76 12.96 10.35
CA THR A 144 21.23 12.97 10.26
C THR A 144 21.87 13.10 11.65
N LYS A 145 23.13 12.67 11.79
CA LYS A 145 23.89 12.81 13.06
C LYS A 145 23.98 14.26 13.59
N SER A 146 23.84 15.26 12.71
CA SER A 146 23.79 16.68 13.07
C SER A 146 22.37 17.20 13.37
N ARG A 147 21.32 16.51 12.92
CA ARG A 147 19.90 16.83 13.14
C ARG A 147 19.24 15.84 14.10
N ASN A 148 19.92 15.54 15.20
CA ASN A 148 19.45 14.63 16.24
C ASN A 148 18.64 15.40 17.30
N ARG A 149 17.34 15.66 17.06
CA ARG A 149 16.28 16.08 18.02
C ARG A 149 15.07 16.72 17.33
N LEU A 150 14.73 16.26 16.12
CA LEU A 150 13.51 16.72 15.47
C LEU A 150 12.30 16.17 16.23
N LEU A 151 11.29 17.03 16.45
CA LEU A 151 10.00 16.60 16.97
C LEU A 151 9.37 15.58 16.00
N LEU A 152 8.55 14.68 16.53
CA LEU A 152 7.87 13.67 15.72
C LEU A 152 7.06 14.30 14.59
N SER A 153 6.32 15.38 14.90
CA SER A 153 5.57 16.17 13.91
C SER A 153 6.47 16.67 12.79
N THR A 154 7.64 17.26 13.11
CA THR A 154 8.60 17.73 12.12
C THR A 154 9.14 16.60 11.25
N THR A 155 9.45 15.44 11.83
CA THR A 155 9.91 14.28 11.04
C THR A 155 8.82 13.72 10.13
N LYS A 156 7.56 13.69 10.59
CA LYS A 156 6.38 13.29 9.79
C LYS A 156 6.21 14.27 8.63
N SER A 157 6.14 15.57 8.91
CA SER A 157 5.97 16.60 7.88
C SER A 157 7.08 16.57 6.83
N LEU A 158 8.33 16.36 7.23
CA LEU A 158 9.45 16.30 6.27
C LEU A 158 9.41 15.03 5.40
N LEU A 159 8.99 13.89 5.98
CA LEU A 159 8.78 12.66 5.23
C LEU A 159 7.67 12.85 4.18
N LEU A 160 6.54 13.42 4.58
CA LEU A 160 5.40 13.70 3.70
C LEU A 160 5.77 14.70 2.60
N ALA A 161 6.44 15.80 2.94
CA ALA A 161 6.91 16.77 1.97
C ALA A 161 7.88 16.15 0.95
N SER A 162 8.82 15.31 1.41
CA SER A 162 9.73 14.57 0.53
C SER A 162 8.98 13.62 -0.41
N GLN A 163 7.96 12.92 0.08
CA GLN A 163 7.12 12.05 -0.74
C GLN A 163 6.33 12.84 -1.77
N CYS A 164 5.73 13.98 -1.38
CA CYS A 164 4.98 14.86 -2.27
C CYS A 164 5.83 15.33 -3.45
N VAL A 165 7.04 15.85 -3.18
CA VAL A 165 8.00 16.27 -4.22
C VAL A 165 8.44 15.08 -5.08
N SER A 166 8.62 13.90 -4.49
CA SER A 166 8.99 12.69 -5.23
C SER A 166 7.89 12.25 -6.20
N ARG A 167 6.61 12.36 -5.82
CA ARG A 167 5.45 12.00 -6.67
C ARG A 167 5.35 12.91 -7.90
N ALA A 168 5.74 14.18 -7.78
CA ALA A 168 5.84 15.09 -8.92
C ALA A 168 7.04 14.78 -9.85
N GLY A 169 7.89 13.81 -9.49
CA GLY A 169 9.00 13.33 -10.30
C GLY A 169 10.34 14.03 -10.04
N SER A 170 10.35 15.23 -9.46
CA SER A 170 11.52 15.90 -8.85
C SER A 170 11.12 17.27 -8.29
N CYS A 171 12.05 17.97 -7.62
CA CYS A 171 11.84 19.35 -7.19
C CYS A 171 11.56 20.33 -8.35
N GLY A 172 12.11 20.08 -9.54
CA GLY A 172 11.92 20.97 -10.70
C GLY A 172 10.57 20.79 -11.40
N LYS A 173 9.84 19.71 -11.09
CA LYS A 173 8.51 19.40 -11.62
C LYS A 173 7.41 19.56 -10.57
N PHE A 174 7.79 19.94 -9.35
CA PHE A 174 6.86 20.10 -8.26
C PHE A 174 6.19 21.48 -8.37
N ASP A 175 4.93 21.47 -8.79
CA ASP A 175 4.12 22.67 -8.86
C ASP A 175 3.56 22.98 -7.46
N VAL A 176 3.97 24.13 -6.93
CA VAL A 176 3.52 24.60 -5.61
C VAL A 176 2.12 25.20 -5.77
N THR A 177 1.16 24.76 -4.96
CA THR A 177 -0.19 25.34 -5.00
C THR A 177 -0.24 26.69 -4.28
N GLU A 178 -1.23 27.51 -4.61
CA GLU A 178 -1.44 28.82 -3.96
C GLU A 178 -1.66 28.69 -2.45
N GLU A 179 -2.30 27.60 -2.00
CA GLU A 179 -2.49 27.32 -0.57
C GLU A 179 -1.14 27.11 0.13
N MET A 180 -0.22 26.35 -0.49
CA MET A 180 1.12 26.13 0.05
C MET A 180 1.92 27.43 0.14
N LEU A 181 1.79 28.31 -0.85
CA LEU A 181 2.42 29.64 -0.82
C LEU A 181 1.84 30.52 0.29
N HIS A 182 0.51 30.50 0.46
CA HIS A 182 -0.16 31.25 1.51
C HIS A 182 0.32 30.82 2.91
N CYS A 183 0.53 29.52 3.14
CA CYS A 183 1.08 28.99 4.39
C CYS A 183 2.50 29.49 4.72
N MET A 184 3.27 29.94 3.73
CA MET A 184 4.65 30.42 3.90
C MET A 184 4.75 31.93 4.12
N THR A 185 3.64 32.58 4.46
CA THR A 185 3.62 34.02 4.78
C THR A 185 4.13 34.30 6.20
N LYS A 186 4.74 35.48 6.39
CA LYS A 186 5.31 35.93 7.67
C LYS A 186 4.31 35.84 8.83
N ASN A 187 3.05 36.21 8.57
CA ASN A 187 2.00 36.23 9.58
C ASN A 187 1.67 34.83 10.12
N ILE A 188 1.81 33.79 9.30
CA ILE A 188 1.54 32.39 9.65
C ILE A 188 2.78 31.73 10.27
N MET A 189 3.96 31.93 9.67
CA MET A 189 5.21 31.29 10.12
C MET A 189 5.75 31.91 11.41
N TYR A 190 5.54 33.22 11.60
CA TYR A 190 6.03 33.97 12.75
C TYR A 190 4.88 34.81 13.35
N PRO A 191 3.87 34.15 13.95
CA PRO A 191 2.77 34.87 14.56
C PRO A 191 3.32 35.76 15.68
N ASN A 192 2.97 37.04 15.64
CA ASN A 192 3.40 38.01 16.63
C ASN A 192 2.81 37.64 18.00
N LYS A 193 3.61 37.05 18.88
CA LYS A 193 3.23 36.72 20.27
C LYS A 193 2.91 37.95 21.14
N ALA A 194 3.00 39.17 20.59
CA ALA A 194 2.84 40.42 21.32
C ALA A 194 1.37 40.85 21.58
N LEU A 195 0.35 40.02 21.30
CA LEU A 195 -1.06 40.36 21.56
C LEU A 195 -1.89 39.30 22.32
N SER A 196 -1.29 38.21 22.81
CA SER A 196 -1.98 37.31 23.75
C SER A 196 -1.61 37.67 25.19
N LYS A 197 -2.34 38.61 25.80
CA LYS A 197 -2.38 38.72 27.26
C LYS A 197 -2.95 37.42 27.84
N PRO A 198 -2.48 36.96 29.02
CA PRO A 198 -2.98 35.74 29.63
C PRO A 198 -4.35 36.02 30.26
N ASN A 199 -5.41 35.41 29.72
CA ASN A 199 -6.64 35.21 30.48
C ASN A 199 -6.75 33.73 30.85
N THR A 200 -6.34 33.46 32.08
CA THR A 200 -6.89 32.53 33.08
C THR A 200 -7.77 31.37 32.58
N SER A 201 -7.23 30.17 32.78
CA SER A 201 -7.89 28.88 33.05
C SER A 201 -9.01 28.38 32.13
N SER A 202 -8.67 27.42 31.28
CA SER A 202 -9.25 26.08 31.39
C SER A 202 -8.20 25.06 30.95
N SER A 203 -7.73 24.29 31.92
CA SER A 203 -6.97 23.08 31.67
C SER A 203 -7.90 22.08 30.98
N THR A 204 -7.69 21.80 29.70
CA THR A 204 -8.15 20.54 29.13
C THR A 204 -6.95 19.80 28.59
N THR A 205 -6.53 18.87 29.44
CA THR A 205 -5.60 17.79 29.23
C THR A 205 -5.78 17.12 27.87
N ASN A 206 -4.64 16.85 27.24
CA ASN A 206 -4.37 15.80 26.26
C ASN A 206 -5.52 14.81 26.02
N GLN A 207 -6.16 14.94 24.86
CA GLN A 207 -6.57 13.78 24.06
C GLN A 207 -6.01 14.02 22.67
N LEU A 208 -4.85 13.41 22.41
CA LEU A 208 -4.46 13.11 21.04
C LEU A 208 -5.45 12.04 20.59
N ASP A 209 -6.40 12.42 19.74
CA ASP A 209 -7.23 11.46 19.04
C ASP A 209 -6.30 10.53 18.25
N TYR A 210 -6.17 9.30 18.75
CA TYR A 210 -5.44 8.21 18.13
C TYR A 210 -6.11 7.76 16.82
N GLU A 211 -7.22 8.38 16.41
CA GLU A 211 -7.96 8.05 15.19
C GLU A 211 -7.44 8.76 13.92
N ASP A 212 -6.78 9.92 14.04
CA ASP A 212 -6.09 10.58 12.90
C ASP A 212 -4.74 9.93 12.56
N LEU A 213 -4.41 8.80 13.20
CA LEU A 213 -3.12 8.13 13.13
C LEU A 213 -2.91 7.33 11.83
N TYR A 214 -3.94 7.20 10.98
CA TYR A 214 -3.94 6.32 9.82
C TYR A 214 -4.06 7.00 8.46
N GLU A 215 -4.29 8.31 8.38
CA GLU A 215 -4.31 8.99 7.08
C GLU A 215 -2.91 9.44 6.62
N ASP A 216 -2.53 8.84 5.48
CA ASP A 216 -1.52 9.23 4.49
C ASP A 216 -0.03 9.04 4.80
N ILE A 217 0.36 7.84 5.23
CA ILE A 217 1.59 7.25 4.68
C ILE A 217 1.18 6.22 3.64
N VAL A 218 1.12 6.67 2.38
CA VAL A 218 0.88 5.76 1.26
C VAL A 218 2.15 4.92 1.05
N PHE A 219 2.10 3.68 1.51
CA PHE A 219 3.04 2.63 1.11
C PHE A 219 2.65 2.17 -0.30
N GLU A 220 2.88 3.01 -1.31
CA GLU A 220 2.69 2.59 -2.70
C GLU A 220 3.69 1.44 -2.99
N GLU A 221 3.15 0.31 -3.44
CA GLU A 221 3.92 -0.80 -4.01
C GLU A 221 4.48 -0.38 -5.37
N PHE A 222 5.72 -0.80 -5.62
CA PHE A 222 6.36 -0.85 -6.92
C PHE A 222 6.30 -2.29 -7.42
#